data_AF-A0A7S0ZUF8-F1
#
_entry.id   AF-A0A7S0ZUF8-F1
#
_cell.length_a   1.000
_cell.length_b   1.000
_cell.length_c   1.000
_cell.angle_alpha   90.00
_cell.angle_beta   90.00
_cell.angle_gamma   90.00
#
_symmetry.space_group_name_H-M   'P 1'
#
loop_
_entity.id
_entity.type
_entity.pdbx_description
1 polymer ?
#
loop_
_entity_poly.entity_id
_entity_poly.type
_entity_poly.pdbx_seq_one_letter_code
_entity_poly.pdbx_strand_id
1 'polypeptide(L)'
;RLRRTSSYLRVKQIRAVHQAAFFCSEMLSSLRTPSASAALRASPAGVRAFAAAKDIKHGVEARSLMLEGCNKLADAVAVTMGPKGRNVVIEQSFGAPKVTKDGVTVAKAIELKSTPMVNVGAQLVKTVASKTNDEAGDGTTTATVLARAIFQEGCKAVAAGMNPMDIKRGMDKAVKVVLEDLAAQATMITKAEDICNVATIAANGDKEIGQMITDAFEKVGKDGTITVSDGKTLEHELEVVEGMKIDRGYISPYFITDNKTQLVEFEDPL
;
A
#
# COMPACT_ATOMS: atom_id res chain seq x y z
N ARG A 1 -8.31 4.53 43.14
CA ARG A 1 -9.46 5.48 43.08
C ARG A 1 -9.43 6.16 41.70
N LEU A 2 -9.84 5.43 40.66
CA LEU A 2 -9.75 5.80 39.25
C LEU A 2 -11.15 5.99 38.69
N ARG A 3 -11.56 7.24 38.43
CA ARG A 3 -12.65 7.60 37.48
C ARG A 3 -12.47 9.04 37.01
N ARG A 4 -12.31 9.20 35.70
CA ARG A 4 -12.88 10.23 34.79
C ARG A 4 -12.05 10.20 33.50
N THR A 5 -12.46 9.44 32.48
CA THR A 5 -13.33 9.90 31.37
C THR A 5 -12.86 11.19 30.72
N SER A 6 -12.17 11.09 29.57
CA SER A 6 -12.40 12.01 28.46
C SER A 6 -11.92 11.37 27.15
N SER A 7 -12.90 10.96 26.36
CA SER A 7 -12.91 10.73 24.93
C SER A 7 -11.77 11.42 24.15
N TYR A 8 -10.98 10.63 23.41
CA TYR A 8 -10.15 11.12 22.31
C TYR A 8 -10.47 10.36 21.02
N LEU A 9 -11.72 10.49 20.57
CA LEU A 9 -12.06 10.39 19.16
C LEU A 9 -11.82 11.79 18.56
N ARG A 10 -10.61 12.07 18.08
CA ARG A 10 -10.32 13.26 17.25
C ARG A 10 -9.56 12.85 15.99
N VAL A 11 -10.33 12.69 14.93
CA VAL A 11 -10.02 13.17 13.57
C VAL A 11 -8.59 12.85 13.10
N LYS A 12 -8.25 11.56 12.93
CA LYS A 12 -7.12 11.17 12.05
C LYS A 12 -7.55 10.97 10.59
N GLN A 13 -8.85 10.93 10.31
CA GLN A 13 -9.40 10.49 9.02
C GLN A 13 -9.52 11.57 7.93
N ILE A 14 -9.07 12.81 8.17
CA ILE A 14 -9.16 13.91 7.17
C ILE A 14 -7.78 14.41 6.69
N ARG A 15 -6.66 13.99 7.32
CA ARG A 15 -5.32 14.49 6.93
C ARG A 15 -4.66 13.71 5.78
N ALA A 16 -4.96 12.43 5.58
CA ALA A 16 -4.35 11.64 4.51
C ALA A 16 -4.70 12.16 3.10
N VAL A 17 -5.91 12.70 2.93
CA VAL A 17 -6.39 13.19 1.62
C VAL A 17 -5.92 14.62 1.32
N HIS A 18 -5.59 15.42 2.34
CA HIS A 18 -5.12 16.80 2.15
C HIS A 18 -3.63 16.88 1.73
N GLN A 19 -2.82 15.86 2.03
CA GLN A 19 -1.40 15.85 1.69
C GLN A 19 -1.12 15.54 0.20
N ALA A 20 -2.08 14.91 -0.50
CA ALA A 20 -1.98 14.65 -1.94
C ALA A 20 -2.23 15.91 -2.80
N ALA A 21 -2.87 16.94 -2.24
CA ALA A 21 -3.13 18.21 -2.94
C ALA A 21 -1.95 19.19 -2.88
N PHE A 22 -1.07 19.07 -1.88
CA PHE A 22 0.03 20.02 -1.67
C PHE A 22 1.23 19.79 -2.61
N PHE A 23 1.39 18.58 -3.11
CA PHE A 23 2.53 18.21 -3.98
C PHE A 23 2.47 18.81 -5.40
N CYS A 24 1.35 19.43 -5.78
CA CYS A 24 1.16 20.03 -7.10
C CYS A 24 1.57 21.52 -7.15
N SER A 25 1.82 22.17 -6.01
CA SER A 25 2.16 23.61 -5.95
C SER A 25 3.65 23.90 -6.21
N GLU A 26 4.56 22.97 -5.92
CA GLU A 26 6.00 23.19 -6.09
C GLU A 26 6.50 22.96 -7.53
N MET A 27 5.72 22.29 -8.38
CA MET A 27 6.14 22.00 -9.76
C MET A 27 6.03 23.19 -10.73
N LEU A 28 5.31 24.26 -10.36
CA LEU A 28 4.96 25.35 -11.27
C LEU A 28 5.77 26.65 -11.06
N SER A 29 6.58 26.76 -10.00
CA SER A 29 7.32 28.01 -9.71
C SER A 29 8.72 28.10 -10.34
N SER A 30 9.22 27.03 -10.97
CA SER A 30 10.61 26.98 -11.48
C SER A 30 10.81 27.59 -12.87
N LEU A 31 9.80 28.19 -13.50
CA LEU A 31 9.93 28.83 -14.81
C LEU A 31 10.29 30.32 -14.67
N ARG A 32 11.50 30.59 -14.15
CA ARG A 32 12.20 31.87 -14.38
C ARG A 32 13.45 31.60 -15.19
N THR A 33 13.43 32.07 -16.43
CA THR A 33 14.53 32.02 -17.40
C THR A 33 15.71 32.88 -16.93
N PRO A 34 16.96 32.40 -16.96
CA PRO A 34 18.11 33.26 -17.02
C PRO A 34 18.51 33.51 -18.49
N SER A 35 18.73 34.78 -18.81
CA SER A 35 19.34 35.26 -20.05
C SER A 35 20.77 34.75 -20.21
N ALA A 36 21.12 34.38 -21.43
CA ALA A 36 22.46 33.96 -21.82
C ALA A 36 23.47 35.12 -21.78
N SER A 37 24.69 34.87 -21.28
CA SER A 37 25.93 35.31 -21.95
C SER A 37 27.20 34.66 -21.38
N ALA A 38 28.08 34.29 -22.31
CA ALA A 38 29.54 34.42 -22.28
C ALA A 38 30.45 33.30 -21.68
N ALA A 39 31.20 32.71 -22.62
CA ALA A 39 32.67 32.57 -22.66
C ALA A 39 33.37 31.34 -22.05
N LEU A 40 33.97 30.58 -22.98
CA LEU A 40 35.20 29.77 -22.96
C LEU A 40 35.94 29.52 -21.62
N ARG A 41 36.24 28.24 -21.37
CA ARG A 41 37.62 27.70 -21.40
C ARG A 41 37.59 26.17 -21.27
N ALA A 42 38.19 25.48 -22.24
CA ALA A 42 38.40 24.04 -22.18
C ALA A 42 39.54 23.71 -21.19
N SER A 43 39.31 22.75 -20.30
CA SER A 43 40.34 22.11 -19.48
C SER A 43 40.09 20.59 -19.49
N PRO A 44 41.09 19.74 -19.73
CA PRO A 44 40.91 18.29 -19.76
C PRO A 44 41.07 17.75 -18.34
N ALA A 45 39.98 17.67 -17.61
CA ALA A 45 39.94 16.96 -16.33
C ALA A 45 38.57 16.29 -16.19
N GLY A 46 38.58 14.99 -15.87
CA GLY A 46 37.44 14.08 -15.88
C GLY A 46 36.13 14.72 -15.43
N VAL A 47 35.23 14.92 -16.41
CA VAL A 47 33.83 15.19 -16.13
C VAL A 47 33.26 13.89 -15.57
N ARG A 48 33.10 13.82 -14.25
CA ARG A 48 32.16 12.88 -13.64
C ARG A 48 30.78 13.18 -14.22
N ALA A 49 30.38 12.43 -15.24
CA ALA A 49 29.04 12.50 -15.81
C ALA A 49 28.04 11.97 -14.76
N PHE A 50 27.64 12.81 -13.82
CA PHE A 50 26.54 12.53 -12.88
C PHE A 50 25.16 12.64 -13.56
N ALA A 51 25.10 13.02 -14.83
CA ALA A 51 23.86 13.11 -15.59
C ALA A 51 23.85 12.07 -16.72
N ALA A 52 23.14 10.97 -16.48
CA ALA A 52 22.70 10.11 -17.58
C ALA A 52 21.69 10.90 -18.43
N ALA A 53 21.79 10.78 -19.76
CA ALA A 53 20.82 11.35 -20.68
C ALA A 53 19.41 10.84 -20.34
N LYS A 54 18.41 11.73 -20.38
CA LYS A 54 17.01 11.40 -20.07
C LYS A 54 16.22 11.22 -21.36
N ASP A 55 15.51 10.11 -21.46
CA ASP A 55 14.50 9.90 -22.50
C ASP A 55 13.18 10.55 -22.06
N ILE A 56 12.55 11.34 -22.94
CA ILE A 56 11.36 12.13 -22.63
C ILE A 56 10.28 11.80 -23.66
N LYS A 57 9.16 11.25 -23.19
CA LYS A 57 7.98 10.93 -24.01
C LYS A 57 6.80 11.78 -23.62
N HIS A 58 5.95 12.11 -24.60
CA HIS A 58 4.83 13.03 -24.41
C HIS A 58 3.49 12.43 -24.83
N GLY A 59 2.41 13.02 -24.33
CA GLY A 59 1.05 12.79 -24.83
C GLY A 59 0.58 11.34 -24.73
N VAL A 60 0.02 10.84 -25.83
CA VAL A 60 -0.65 9.53 -25.91
C VAL A 60 0.36 8.39 -25.77
N GLU A 61 1.55 8.52 -26.35
CA GLU A 61 2.57 7.48 -26.32
C GLU A 61 3.03 7.18 -24.88
N ALA A 62 3.32 8.24 -24.11
CA ALA A 62 3.68 8.11 -22.70
C ALA A 62 2.59 7.41 -21.89
N ARG A 63 1.31 7.79 -22.09
CA ARG A 63 0.17 7.19 -21.40
C ARG A 63 -0.02 5.72 -21.76
N SER A 64 0.17 5.36 -23.04
CA SER A 64 0.05 3.97 -23.50
C SER A 64 1.10 3.07 -22.84
N LEU A 65 2.35 3.53 -22.75
CA LEU A 65 3.42 2.79 -22.08
C LEU A 65 3.18 2.65 -20.57
N MET A 66 2.69 3.71 -19.92
CA MET A 66 2.31 3.63 -18.51
C MET A 66 1.17 2.65 -18.28
N LEU A 67 0.15 2.68 -19.15
CA LEU A 67 -1.00 1.77 -19.07
C LEU A 67 -0.59 0.31 -19.24
N GLU A 68 0.35 0.02 -20.14
CA GLU A 68 0.93 -1.32 -20.28
C GLU A 68 1.58 -1.81 -18.97
N GLY A 69 2.32 -0.94 -18.30
CA GLY A 69 2.93 -1.23 -17.00
C GLY A 69 1.90 -1.49 -15.90
N CYS A 70 0.88 -0.64 -15.83
CA CYS A 70 -0.25 -0.82 -14.91
C CYS A 70 -0.95 -2.16 -15.14
N ASN A 71 -1.23 -2.52 -16.40
CA ASN A 71 -1.91 -3.76 -16.76
C ASN A 71 -1.06 -4.98 -16.36
N LYS A 72 0.24 -5.00 -16.69
CA LYS A 72 1.14 -6.11 -16.32
C LYS A 72 1.15 -6.39 -14.82
N LEU A 73 1.23 -5.34 -14.00
CA LEU A 73 1.22 -5.52 -12.54
C LEU A 73 -0.17 -5.94 -12.05
N ALA A 74 -1.22 -5.28 -12.51
CA ALA A 74 -2.57 -5.56 -12.07
C ALA A 74 -3.06 -6.95 -12.50
N ASP A 75 -2.66 -7.46 -13.67
CA ASP A 75 -3.00 -8.80 -14.12
C ASP A 75 -2.33 -9.88 -13.25
N ALA A 76 -1.09 -9.64 -12.82
CA ALA A 76 -0.39 -10.52 -11.89
C ALA A 76 -0.98 -10.53 -10.48
N VAL A 77 -1.55 -9.42 -10.02
CA VAL A 77 -2.19 -9.31 -8.70
C VAL A 77 -3.65 -9.80 -8.74
N ALA A 78 -4.39 -9.51 -9.83
CA ALA A 78 -5.82 -9.82 -9.92
C ALA A 78 -6.13 -11.31 -9.83
N VAL A 79 -5.19 -12.19 -10.22
CA VAL A 79 -5.37 -13.64 -10.12
C VAL A 79 -5.46 -14.14 -8.68
N THR A 80 -5.00 -13.36 -7.69
CA THR A 80 -5.09 -13.73 -6.27
C THR A 80 -6.41 -13.33 -5.61
N MET A 81 -7.29 -12.64 -6.34
CA MET A 81 -8.52 -12.11 -5.77
C MET A 81 -9.54 -13.19 -5.40
N GLY A 82 -10.06 -13.11 -4.17
CA GLY A 82 -11.21 -13.89 -3.70
C GLY A 82 -10.89 -15.34 -3.33
N PRO A 83 -11.92 -16.13 -2.93
CA PRO A 83 -11.72 -17.49 -2.41
C PRO A 83 -11.22 -18.48 -3.47
N LYS A 84 -11.50 -18.20 -4.75
CA LYS A 84 -10.97 -18.97 -5.89
C LYS A 84 -9.69 -18.36 -6.48
N GLY A 85 -9.06 -17.44 -5.76
CA GLY A 85 -7.78 -16.85 -6.11
C GLY A 85 -6.69 -17.92 -6.21
N ARG A 86 -5.85 -17.78 -7.24
CA ARG A 86 -4.74 -18.68 -7.51
C ARG A 86 -3.47 -18.19 -6.82
N ASN A 87 -2.58 -19.13 -6.54
CA ASN A 87 -1.27 -18.80 -5.99
C ASN A 87 -0.39 -18.19 -7.07
N VAL A 88 0.39 -17.18 -6.68
CA VAL A 88 1.47 -16.61 -7.48
C VAL A 88 2.79 -17.10 -6.90
N VAL A 89 3.68 -17.56 -7.78
CA VAL A 89 5.01 -18.02 -7.40
C VAL A 89 6.01 -16.91 -7.72
N ILE A 90 6.79 -16.52 -6.72
CA ILE A 90 7.78 -15.45 -6.79
C ILE A 90 9.16 -16.05 -6.59
N GLU A 91 10.04 -15.82 -7.55
CA GLU A 91 11.45 -16.19 -7.44
C GLU A 91 12.13 -15.38 -6.32
N GLN A 92 12.89 -16.06 -5.48
CA GLN A 92 13.76 -15.43 -4.49
C GLN A 92 15.21 -15.59 -4.92
N SER A 93 16.05 -14.59 -4.65
CA SER A 93 17.48 -14.65 -5.03
C SER A 93 18.24 -15.79 -4.34
N PHE A 94 17.73 -16.28 -3.21
CA PHE A 94 18.28 -17.41 -2.47
C PHE A 94 17.13 -18.23 -1.88
N GLY A 95 17.30 -19.55 -1.87
CA GLY A 95 16.32 -20.48 -1.27
C GLY A 95 15.18 -20.87 -2.20
N ALA A 96 14.10 -21.36 -1.60
CA ALA A 96 12.91 -21.82 -2.31
C ALA A 96 12.05 -20.63 -2.79
N PRO A 97 11.32 -20.76 -3.91
CA PRO A 97 10.43 -19.70 -4.38
C PRO A 97 9.29 -19.46 -3.38
N LYS A 98 8.89 -18.20 -3.22
CA LYS A 98 7.78 -17.81 -2.35
C LYS A 98 6.47 -18.00 -3.08
N VAL A 99 5.59 -18.82 -2.52
CA VAL A 99 4.22 -19.01 -3.01
C VAL A 99 3.29 -18.16 -2.16
N THR A 100 2.51 -17.28 -2.79
CA THR A 100 1.63 -16.37 -2.05
C THR A 100 0.33 -16.04 -2.78
N LYS A 101 -0.71 -15.70 -2.00
CA LYS A 101 -1.95 -15.08 -2.47
C LYS A 101 -2.04 -13.60 -2.08
N ASP A 102 -1.06 -13.08 -1.35
CA ASP A 102 -1.07 -11.68 -0.92
C ASP A 102 -0.71 -10.75 -2.08
N GLY A 103 -1.66 -9.87 -2.43
CA GLY A 103 -1.51 -8.91 -3.50
C GLY A 103 -0.39 -7.89 -3.25
N VAL A 104 -0.10 -7.53 -2.00
CA VAL A 104 0.97 -6.56 -1.70
C VAL A 104 2.34 -7.18 -1.92
N THR A 105 2.54 -8.43 -1.49
CA THR A 105 3.79 -9.17 -1.73
C THR A 105 4.03 -9.35 -3.22
N VAL A 106 2.99 -9.71 -3.99
CA VAL A 106 3.08 -9.83 -5.46
C VAL A 106 3.41 -8.48 -6.10
N ALA A 107 2.69 -7.41 -5.76
CA ALA A 107 2.94 -6.07 -6.28
C ALA A 107 4.36 -5.57 -5.96
N LYS A 108 4.88 -5.88 -4.76
CA LYS A 108 6.22 -5.47 -4.34
C LYS A 108 7.32 -6.17 -5.12
N ALA A 109 7.12 -7.42 -5.52
CA ALA A 109 8.09 -8.24 -6.25
C ALA A 109 8.20 -7.89 -7.75
N ILE A 110 7.20 -7.20 -8.31
CA ILE A 110 7.17 -6.89 -9.75
C ILE A 110 8.02 -5.66 -10.04
N GLU A 111 9.06 -5.86 -10.84
CA GLU A 111 9.86 -4.78 -11.44
C GLU A 111 10.07 -5.04 -12.93
N LEU A 112 9.66 -4.08 -13.77
CA LEU A 112 9.65 -4.26 -15.21
C LEU A 112 10.95 -3.70 -15.83
N LYS A 113 11.73 -4.58 -16.47
CA LYS A 113 13.01 -4.23 -17.11
C LYS A 113 12.88 -3.65 -18.53
N SER A 114 11.69 -3.70 -19.14
CA SER A 114 11.53 -3.43 -20.58
C SER A 114 11.82 -1.98 -20.96
N THR A 115 11.15 -1.03 -20.31
CA THR A 115 11.30 0.40 -20.58
C THR A 115 11.03 1.17 -19.29
N PRO A 116 11.85 2.18 -18.93
CA PRO A 116 11.64 2.95 -17.71
C PRO A 116 10.21 3.49 -17.56
N MET A 117 9.59 3.92 -18.66
CA MET A 117 8.22 4.45 -18.68
C MET A 117 7.14 3.41 -18.32
N VAL A 118 7.33 2.16 -18.74
CA VAL A 118 6.44 1.05 -18.38
C VAL A 118 6.59 0.73 -16.90
N ASN A 119 7.83 0.74 -16.38
CA ASN A 119 8.07 0.56 -14.96
C ASN A 119 7.43 1.67 -14.12
N VAL A 120 7.43 2.92 -14.58
CA VAL A 120 6.75 4.04 -13.88
C VAL A 120 5.26 3.71 -13.64
N GLY A 121 4.55 3.19 -14.65
CA GLY A 121 3.15 2.77 -14.48
C GLY A 121 2.99 1.70 -13.38
N ALA A 122 3.82 0.67 -13.38
CA ALA A 122 3.82 -0.36 -12.35
C ALA A 122 4.13 0.21 -10.95
N GLN A 123 5.12 1.09 -10.82
CA GLN A 123 5.48 1.71 -9.54
C GLN A 123 4.34 2.57 -8.96
N LEU A 124 3.56 3.25 -9.81
CA LEU A 124 2.40 4.02 -9.36
C LEU A 124 1.33 3.11 -8.74
N VAL A 125 1.01 1.98 -9.37
CA VAL A 125 0.04 1.03 -8.84
C VAL A 125 0.58 0.32 -7.59
N LYS A 126 1.86 -0.02 -7.56
CA LYS A 126 2.54 -0.55 -6.36
C LYS A 126 2.42 0.40 -5.18
N THR A 127 2.49 1.71 -5.42
CA THR A 127 2.31 2.73 -4.37
C THR A 127 0.88 2.71 -3.81
N VAL A 128 -0.13 2.50 -4.66
CA VAL A 128 -1.53 2.38 -4.21
C VAL A 128 -1.70 1.14 -3.33
N ALA A 129 -1.16 -0.01 -3.75
CA ALA A 129 -1.23 -1.25 -2.99
C ALA A 129 -0.53 -1.12 -1.61
N SER A 130 0.68 -0.56 -1.58
CA SER A 130 1.42 -0.35 -0.32
C SER A 130 0.67 0.59 0.63
N LYS A 131 0.17 1.74 0.16
CA LYS A 131 -0.59 2.67 1.02
C LYS A 131 -1.86 2.04 1.57
N THR A 132 -2.56 1.24 0.76
CA THR A 132 -3.77 0.54 1.20
C THR A 132 -3.44 -0.45 2.31
N ASN A 133 -2.32 -1.18 2.18
CA ASN A 133 -1.85 -2.09 3.22
C ASN A 133 -1.47 -1.36 4.52
N ASP A 134 -0.79 -0.22 4.41
CA ASP A 134 -0.34 0.53 5.58
C ASP A 134 -1.51 1.19 6.34
N GLU A 135 -2.57 1.60 5.62
CA GLU A 135 -3.74 2.24 6.22
C GLU A 135 -4.80 1.25 6.73
N ALA A 136 -5.06 0.16 5.99
CA ALA A 136 -6.16 -0.76 6.26
C ALA A 136 -5.73 -2.20 6.59
N GLY A 137 -4.53 -2.61 6.19
CA GLY A 137 -4.04 -3.99 6.38
C GLY A 137 -4.67 -5.06 5.49
N ASP A 138 -5.67 -4.69 4.67
CA ASP A 138 -6.34 -5.57 3.70
C ASP A 138 -6.85 -4.74 2.48
N GLY A 139 -7.33 -5.40 1.43
CA GLY A 139 -7.93 -4.77 0.26
C GLY A 139 -6.92 -4.34 -0.81
N THR A 140 -5.66 -4.76 -0.69
CA THR A 140 -4.57 -4.40 -1.61
C THR A 140 -4.86 -4.82 -3.06
N THR A 141 -5.38 -6.03 -3.24
CA THR A 141 -5.80 -6.56 -4.56
C THR A 141 -6.98 -5.78 -5.13
N THR A 142 -7.97 -5.44 -4.30
CA THR A 142 -9.14 -4.64 -4.70
C THR A 142 -8.72 -3.23 -5.14
N ALA A 143 -7.87 -2.57 -4.36
CA ALA A 143 -7.34 -1.24 -4.68
C ALA A 143 -6.55 -1.25 -6.00
N THR A 144 -5.75 -2.30 -6.23
CA THR A 144 -4.98 -2.48 -7.47
C THR A 144 -5.89 -2.60 -8.70
N VAL A 145 -6.95 -3.42 -8.62
CA VAL A 145 -7.90 -3.61 -9.73
C VAL A 145 -8.71 -2.36 -10.00
N LEU A 146 -9.14 -1.65 -8.95
CA LEU A 146 -9.84 -0.37 -9.08
C LEU A 146 -8.93 0.70 -9.71
N ALA A 147 -7.67 0.79 -9.27
CA ALA A 147 -6.70 1.72 -9.83
C ALA A 147 -6.46 1.45 -11.33
N ARG A 148 -6.33 0.18 -11.73
CA ARG A 148 -6.25 -0.21 -13.15
C ARG A 148 -7.47 0.27 -13.93
N ALA A 149 -8.67 -0.07 -13.47
CA ALA A 149 -9.91 0.25 -14.19
C ALA A 149 -10.10 1.77 -14.37
N ILE A 150 -9.90 2.52 -13.29
CA ILE A 150 -9.97 3.98 -13.28
C ILE A 150 -8.94 4.59 -14.23
N PHE A 151 -7.69 4.12 -14.18
CA PHE A 151 -6.63 4.64 -15.02
C PHE A 151 -6.87 4.35 -16.51
N GLN A 152 -7.33 3.13 -16.82
CA GLN A 152 -7.65 2.73 -18.20
C GLN A 152 -8.77 3.57 -18.81
N GLU A 153 -9.89 3.76 -18.08
CA GLU A 153 -11.00 4.60 -18.56
C GLU A 153 -10.62 6.09 -18.60
N GLY A 154 -9.82 6.55 -17.65
CA GLY A 154 -9.24 7.90 -17.68
C GLY A 154 -8.38 8.15 -18.91
N CYS A 155 -7.52 7.19 -19.27
CA CYS A 155 -6.71 7.28 -20.50
C CYS A 155 -7.57 7.36 -21.77
N LYS A 156 -8.66 6.57 -21.86
CA LYS A 156 -9.61 6.63 -22.99
C LYS A 156 -10.30 7.99 -23.07
N ALA A 157 -10.77 8.51 -21.94
CA ALA A 157 -11.45 9.79 -21.89
C ALA A 157 -10.53 10.95 -22.32
N VAL A 158 -9.28 10.95 -21.87
CA VAL A 158 -8.28 11.96 -22.27
C VAL A 158 -7.91 11.80 -23.75
N ALA A 159 -7.83 10.57 -24.27
CA ALA A 159 -7.61 10.34 -25.71
C ALA A 159 -8.77 10.86 -26.58
N ALA A 160 -10.00 10.89 -26.05
CA ALA A 160 -11.18 11.49 -26.69
C ALA A 160 -11.18 13.04 -26.64
N GLY A 161 -10.14 13.68 -26.09
CA GLY A 161 -10.00 15.13 -26.03
C GLY A 161 -10.63 15.81 -24.81
N MET A 162 -11.11 15.04 -23.83
CA MET A 162 -11.60 15.61 -22.57
C MET A 162 -10.46 16.15 -21.70
N ASN A 163 -10.76 17.19 -20.92
CA ASN A 163 -9.79 17.80 -20.00
C ASN A 163 -9.47 16.86 -18.83
N PRO A 164 -8.20 16.42 -18.65
CA PRO A 164 -7.81 15.53 -17.55
C PRO A 164 -8.14 16.09 -16.16
N MET A 165 -8.04 17.41 -15.98
CA MET A 165 -8.28 18.05 -14.69
C MET A 165 -9.75 18.02 -14.30
N ASP A 166 -10.65 18.13 -15.27
CA ASP A 166 -12.09 18.07 -15.02
C ASP A 166 -12.56 16.63 -14.80
N ILE A 167 -11.98 15.66 -15.52
CA ILE A 167 -12.17 14.23 -15.24
C ILE A 167 -11.78 13.92 -13.79
N LYS A 168 -10.58 14.36 -13.37
CA LYS A 168 -10.13 14.17 -11.98
C LYS A 168 -11.10 14.78 -10.98
N ARG A 169 -11.52 16.04 -11.18
CA ARG A 169 -12.49 16.70 -10.29
C ARG A 169 -13.83 15.95 -10.22
N GLY A 170 -14.29 15.41 -11.36
CA GLY A 170 -15.49 14.59 -11.43
C GLY A 170 -15.34 13.29 -10.62
N MET A 171 -14.23 12.59 -10.80
CA MET A 171 -13.90 11.39 -10.03
C MET A 171 -13.82 11.67 -8.53
N ASP A 172 -13.14 12.74 -8.11
CA ASP A 172 -13.01 13.12 -6.70
C ASP A 172 -14.38 13.42 -6.07
N LYS A 173 -15.34 13.97 -6.84
CA LYS A 173 -16.73 14.16 -6.39
C LYS A 173 -17.48 12.84 -6.29
N ALA A 174 -17.36 11.96 -7.28
CA ALA A 174 -18.01 10.66 -7.27
C ALA A 174 -17.55 9.80 -6.09
N VAL A 175 -16.24 9.79 -5.80
CA VAL A 175 -15.68 9.07 -4.65
C VAL A 175 -16.27 9.56 -3.33
N LYS A 176 -16.49 10.87 -3.16
CA LYS A 176 -17.12 11.41 -1.93
C LYS A 176 -18.53 10.87 -1.73
N VAL A 177 -19.35 10.89 -2.77
CA VAL A 177 -20.73 10.39 -2.70
C VAL A 177 -20.74 8.89 -2.38
N VAL A 178 -19.84 8.11 -3.00
CA VAL A 178 -19.71 6.68 -2.72
C VAL A 178 -19.30 6.43 -1.26
N LEU A 179 -18.38 7.23 -0.72
CA LEU A 179 -17.96 7.10 0.68
C LEU A 179 -19.09 7.44 1.67
N GLU A 180 -19.91 8.44 1.36
CA GLU A 180 -21.09 8.79 2.16
C GLU A 180 -22.12 7.66 2.16
N ASP A 181 -22.38 7.05 1.00
CA ASP A 181 -23.29 5.91 0.88
C ASP A 181 -22.77 4.65 1.60
N LEU A 182 -21.47 4.34 1.46
CA LEU A 182 -20.84 3.24 2.19
C LEU A 182 -20.92 3.43 3.71
N ALA A 183 -20.72 4.67 4.19
CA ALA A 183 -20.85 4.97 5.61
C ALA A 183 -22.29 4.80 6.12
N ALA A 184 -23.30 5.08 5.29
CA ALA A 184 -24.71 4.88 5.63
C ALA A 184 -25.10 3.40 5.68
N GLN A 185 -24.45 2.55 4.87
CA GLN A 185 -24.70 1.09 4.85
C GLN A 185 -23.88 0.33 5.89
N ALA A 186 -22.88 0.96 6.51
CA ALA A 186 -21.99 0.31 7.46
C ALA A 186 -22.75 -0.14 8.74
N THR A 187 -22.64 -1.42 9.07
CA THR A 187 -23.20 -2.00 10.29
C THR A 187 -22.12 -2.15 11.36
N MET A 188 -22.41 -1.66 12.57
CA MET A 188 -21.47 -1.78 13.70
C MET A 188 -21.41 -3.21 14.22
N ILE A 189 -20.20 -3.75 14.33
CA ILE A 189 -19.92 -5.10 14.84
C ILE A 189 -20.15 -5.12 16.35
N THR A 190 -21.05 -5.98 16.81
CA THR A 190 -21.40 -6.10 18.24
C THR A 190 -21.23 -7.51 18.80
N LYS A 191 -21.36 -8.54 17.95
CA LYS A 191 -21.32 -9.95 18.38
C LYS A 191 -19.96 -10.58 18.08
N ALA A 192 -19.58 -11.56 18.89
CA ALA A 192 -18.39 -12.38 18.63
C ALA A 192 -18.50 -13.16 17.31
N GLU A 193 -19.72 -13.60 16.95
CA GLU A 193 -20.00 -14.26 15.66
C GLU A 193 -19.62 -13.39 14.45
N ASP A 194 -19.89 -12.08 14.53
CA ASP A 194 -19.55 -11.14 13.45
C ASP A 194 -18.02 -11.01 13.30
N ILE A 195 -17.27 -11.01 14.41
CA ILE A 195 -15.81 -10.98 14.42
C ILE A 195 -15.25 -12.25 13.78
N CYS A 196 -15.79 -13.42 14.16
CA CYS A 196 -15.41 -14.70 13.59
C CYS A 196 -15.64 -14.73 12.08
N ASN A 197 -16.81 -14.27 11.61
CA ASN A 197 -17.12 -14.21 10.18
C ASN A 197 -16.14 -13.33 9.41
N VAL A 198 -15.79 -12.14 9.93
CA VAL A 198 -14.82 -11.25 9.29
C VAL A 198 -13.43 -11.90 9.26
N ALA A 199 -12.99 -12.48 10.36
CA ALA A 199 -11.69 -13.15 10.47
C ALA A 199 -11.59 -14.35 9.53
N THR A 200 -12.64 -15.18 9.44
CA THR A 200 -12.71 -16.32 8.51
C THR A 200 -12.66 -15.87 7.06
N ILE A 201 -13.38 -14.81 6.68
CA ILE A 201 -13.37 -14.30 5.31
C ILE A 201 -11.97 -13.75 4.95
N ALA A 202 -11.36 -12.99 5.85
CA ALA A 202 -10.01 -12.46 5.68
C ALA A 202 -8.95 -13.59 5.58
N ALA A 203 -9.14 -14.68 6.31
CA ALA A 203 -8.30 -15.88 6.26
C ALA A 203 -8.61 -16.82 5.07
N ASN A 204 -9.20 -16.32 3.99
CA ASN A 204 -9.57 -17.10 2.79
C ASN A 204 -10.56 -18.26 3.05
N GLY A 205 -11.44 -18.11 4.05
CA GLY A 205 -12.47 -19.11 4.38
C GLY A 205 -12.04 -20.13 5.45
N ASP A 206 -10.90 -19.90 6.10
CA ASP A 206 -10.43 -20.75 7.19
C ASP A 206 -11.21 -20.46 8.49
N LYS A 207 -11.98 -21.45 8.94
CA LYS A 207 -12.80 -21.35 10.15
C LYS A 207 -11.97 -21.53 11.42
N GLU A 208 -10.91 -22.33 11.38
CA GLU A 208 -10.07 -22.59 12.54
C GLU A 208 -9.32 -21.31 12.93
N ILE A 209 -8.76 -20.62 11.94
CA ILE A 209 -8.11 -19.31 12.14
C ILE A 209 -9.11 -18.26 12.63
N GLY A 210 -10.31 -18.20 12.03
CA GLY A 210 -11.34 -17.25 12.44
C GLY A 210 -11.79 -17.44 13.90
N GLN A 211 -11.93 -18.70 14.32
CA GLN A 211 -12.28 -19.05 15.69
C GLN A 211 -11.14 -18.72 16.66
N MET A 212 -9.90 -19.05 16.32
CA MET A 212 -8.72 -18.71 17.13
C MET A 212 -8.56 -17.20 17.34
N ILE A 213 -8.77 -16.40 16.30
CA ILE A 213 -8.74 -14.93 16.40
C ILE A 213 -9.86 -14.45 17.33
N THR A 214 -11.06 -15.03 17.22
CA THR A 214 -12.19 -14.66 18.08
C THR A 214 -11.90 -14.98 19.54
N ASP A 215 -11.38 -16.17 19.83
CA ASP A 215 -10.98 -16.58 21.19
C ASP A 215 -9.90 -15.66 21.76
N ALA A 216 -8.94 -15.24 20.93
CA ALA A 216 -7.93 -14.25 21.32
C ALA A 216 -8.58 -12.88 21.66
N PHE A 217 -9.52 -12.40 20.84
CA PHE A 217 -10.26 -11.16 21.09
C PHE A 217 -11.08 -11.21 22.38
N GLU A 218 -11.68 -12.35 22.73
CA GLU A 218 -12.43 -12.50 23.98
C GLU A 218 -11.51 -12.50 25.21
N LYS A 219 -10.34 -13.12 25.13
CA LYS A 219 -9.37 -13.17 26.24
C LYS A 219 -8.68 -11.83 26.49
N VAL A 220 -8.21 -11.15 25.43
CA VAL A 220 -7.43 -9.90 25.56
C VAL A 220 -8.33 -8.65 25.56
N GLY A 221 -9.55 -8.76 25.04
CA GLY A 221 -10.48 -7.65 24.88
C GLY A 221 -10.20 -6.79 23.64
N LYS A 222 -11.11 -5.85 23.33
CA LYS A 222 -11.09 -5.05 22.08
C LYS A 222 -9.81 -4.21 21.90
N ASP A 223 -9.21 -3.76 23.00
CA ASP A 223 -8.00 -2.93 23.01
C ASP A 223 -6.73 -3.76 23.25
N GLY A 224 -6.85 -5.09 23.20
CA GLY A 224 -5.77 -6.04 23.37
C GLY A 224 -4.74 -6.02 22.24
N THR A 225 -3.50 -6.37 22.56
CA THR A 225 -2.46 -6.60 21.53
C THR A 225 -2.37 -8.08 21.22
N ILE A 226 -2.53 -8.42 19.95
CA ILE A 226 -2.36 -9.78 19.43
C ILE A 226 -1.10 -9.78 18.57
N THR A 227 -0.20 -10.71 18.85
CA THR A 227 1.04 -10.94 18.09
C THR A 227 1.00 -12.34 17.49
N VAL A 228 1.55 -12.49 16.29
CA VAL A 228 1.67 -13.79 15.61
C VAL A 228 3.14 -14.15 15.53
N SER A 229 3.49 -15.37 15.96
CA SER A 229 4.84 -15.93 15.91
C SER A 229 4.83 -17.27 15.20
N ASP A 230 5.99 -17.66 14.66
CA ASP A 230 6.15 -18.96 14.01
C ASP A 230 6.18 -20.07 15.07
N GLY A 231 5.21 -20.98 15.00
CA GLY A 231 5.14 -22.16 15.88
C GLY A 231 6.20 -23.21 15.57
N LYS A 232 6.63 -23.95 16.60
CA LYS A 232 7.51 -25.13 16.45
C LYS A 232 6.72 -26.42 16.22
N THR A 233 5.42 -26.42 16.54
CA THR A 233 4.48 -27.53 16.42
C THR A 233 3.68 -27.43 15.12
N LEU A 234 2.98 -28.51 14.76
CA LEU A 234 2.10 -28.55 13.59
C LEU A 234 0.72 -27.95 13.88
N GLU A 235 0.35 -27.85 15.15
CA GLU A 235 -0.94 -27.36 15.60
C GLU A 235 -0.87 -25.87 15.92
N HIS A 236 -1.98 -25.18 15.75
CA HIS A 236 -2.08 -23.77 16.12
C HIS A 236 -2.27 -23.64 17.64
N GLU A 237 -1.46 -22.80 18.28
CA GLU A 237 -1.48 -22.59 19.73
C GLU A 237 -1.84 -21.13 20.05
N LEU A 238 -2.68 -20.91 21.07
CA LEU A 238 -3.05 -19.59 21.56
C LEU A 238 -2.51 -19.43 22.98
N GLU A 239 -1.41 -18.69 23.12
CA GLU A 239 -0.83 -18.32 24.40
C GLU A 239 -1.25 -16.89 24.79
N VAL A 240 -1.68 -16.71 26.04
CA VAL A 240 -1.96 -15.38 26.59
C VAL A 240 -0.87 -15.06 27.60
N VAL A 241 -0.02 -14.10 27.22
CA VAL A 241 1.04 -13.59 28.09
C VAL A 241 0.59 -12.26 28.67
N GLU A 242 0.72 -12.11 29.99
CA GLU A 242 0.51 -10.81 30.63
C GLU A 242 1.70 -9.90 30.34
N GLY A 243 1.46 -8.78 29.67
CA GLY A 243 2.48 -7.83 29.26
C GLY A 243 1.95 -6.41 29.16
N MET A 244 2.84 -5.46 28.86
CA MET A 244 2.49 -4.05 28.69
C MET A 244 2.99 -3.54 27.35
N LYS A 245 2.10 -2.95 26.56
CA LYS A 245 2.44 -2.22 25.34
C LYS A 245 2.51 -0.73 25.64
N ILE A 246 3.55 -0.07 25.13
CA ILE A 246 3.72 1.38 25.18
C ILE A 246 3.75 1.88 23.74
N ASP A 247 3.04 2.97 23.45
CA ASP A 247 3.04 3.63 22.13
C ASP A 247 4.33 4.44 21.88
N ARG A 248 5.49 3.79 22.00
CA ARG A 248 6.80 4.31 21.61
C ARG A 248 7.60 3.26 20.87
N GLY A 249 8.04 3.61 19.66
CA GLY A 249 8.96 2.81 18.88
C GLY A 249 10.43 3.06 19.21
N TYR A 250 11.31 2.35 18.52
CA TYR A 250 12.75 2.55 18.58
C TYR A 250 13.16 3.90 17.97
N ILE A 251 14.21 4.51 18.53
CA ILE A 251 14.71 5.83 18.10
C ILE A 251 15.41 5.76 16.74
N SER A 252 16.02 4.62 16.43
CA SER A 252 16.84 4.42 15.25
C SER A 252 16.44 3.12 14.55
N PRO A 253 16.25 3.13 13.21
CA PRO A 253 15.99 1.91 12.43
C PRO A 253 17.11 0.87 12.53
N TYR A 254 18.31 1.27 12.97
CA TYR A 254 19.42 0.34 13.18
C TYR A 254 19.21 -0.63 14.35
N PHE A 255 18.20 -0.42 15.19
CA PHE A 255 17.86 -1.35 16.27
C PHE A 255 17.05 -2.56 15.80
N ILE A 256 16.55 -2.57 14.55
CA ILE A 256 15.76 -3.67 13.99
C ILE A 256 16.57 -4.96 14.02
N THR A 257 16.06 -5.98 14.73
CA THR A 257 16.65 -7.31 14.78
C THR A 257 16.01 -8.24 13.74
N ASP A 258 14.70 -8.12 13.52
CA ASP A 258 14.00 -8.81 12.42
C ASP A 258 13.70 -7.87 11.25
N ASN A 259 14.44 -8.04 10.16
CA ASN A 259 14.26 -7.28 8.93
C ASN A 259 12.95 -7.60 8.19
N LYS A 260 12.29 -8.73 8.47
CA LYS A 260 11.06 -9.11 7.79
C LYS A 260 9.86 -8.37 8.37
N THR A 261 9.74 -8.36 9.69
CA THR A 261 8.64 -7.73 10.42
C THR A 261 8.93 -6.27 10.79
N GLN A 262 10.18 -5.82 10.65
CA GLN A 262 10.67 -4.50 11.09
C GLN A 262 10.50 -4.29 12.60
N LEU A 263 10.66 -5.37 13.38
CA LEU A 263 10.54 -5.40 14.83
C LEU A 263 11.91 -5.45 15.50
N VAL A 264 11.92 -5.05 16.77
CA VAL A 264 13.05 -5.20 17.69
C VAL A 264 12.62 -6.19 18.76
N GLU A 265 13.19 -7.38 18.69
CA GLU A 265 12.90 -8.48 19.60
C GLU A 265 14.15 -8.77 20.44
N PHE A 266 13.96 -8.85 21.75
CA PHE A 266 14.97 -9.27 22.71
C PHE A 266 14.43 -10.49 23.47
N GLU A 267 15.21 -11.57 23.50
CA GLU A 267 14.96 -12.71 24.39
C GLU A 267 15.68 -12.46 25.72
N ASP A 268 14.95 -12.56 26.84
CA ASP A 268 15.44 -12.33 28.21
C ASP A 268 16.32 -11.06 28.40
N PRO A 269 15.78 -9.85 28.11
CA PRO A 269 16.52 -8.60 28.35
C PRO A 269 16.77 -8.36 29.84
N LEU A 270 17.97 -7.84 30.17
CA LEU A 270 18.43 -7.52 31.53
C LEU A 270 17.61 -6.43 32.24
#